data_AF-A0A7Y3HZ98-F1
#
_entry.id   AF-A0A7Y3HZ98-F1
#
_cell.length_a   1.000
_cell.length_b   1.000
_cell.length_c   1.000
_cell.angle_alpha   90.00
_cell.angle_beta   90.00
_cell.angle_gamma   90.00
#
_symmetry.space_group_name_H-M   'P 1'
#
loop_
_entity.id
_entity.type
_entity.pdbx_description
1 polymer ?
#
loop_
_entity_poly.entity_id
_entity_poly.type
_entity_poly.pdbx_seq_one_letter_code
_entity_poly.pdbx_strand_id
1 'polypeptide(L)' 'DWHHVSNLKFWQEPIARQYNVRSIPATFLLDENGTIIDKNLRGQALQTKMASLFD' A
#
# COMPACT_ATOMS: atom_id res chain seq x y z
N ASP A 1 -4.04 14.38 8.47
CA ASP A 1 -3.89 14.83 7.08
C ASP A 1 -2.99 13.86 6.34
N TRP A 2 -3.37 13.38 5.15
CA TRP A 2 -2.62 12.36 4.41
C TRP A 2 -1.91 13.00 3.22
N HIS A 3 -0.70 12.53 2.90
CA HIS A 3 0.01 13.00 1.72
C HIS A 3 -0.61 12.37 0.47
N HIS A 4 -1.31 13.19 -0.32
CA HIS A 4 -1.86 12.78 -1.61
C HIS A 4 -0.90 13.23 -2.73
N VAL A 5 -0.32 12.27 -3.45
CA VAL A 5 0.64 12.53 -4.54
C VAL A 5 0.18 11.88 -5.85
N SER A 6 0.41 12.54 -6.98
CA SER A 6 0.11 12.00 -8.31
C SER A 6 1.10 12.54 -9.35
N ASN A 7 1.66 11.63 -10.14
CA ASN A 7 2.57 11.96 -11.25
C ASN A 7 1.83 12.18 -12.58
N LEU A 8 0.49 12.09 -12.62
CA LEU A 8 -0.37 12.25 -13.81
C LEU A 8 -0.01 11.36 -15.02
N LYS A 9 0.67 10.22 -14.78
CA LYS A 9 1.11 9.27 -15.81
C LYS A 9 0.13 8.11 -16.04
N PHE A 10 -1.01 8.09 -15.36
CA PHE A 10 -2.02 7.03 -15.45
C PHE A 10 -1.39 5.62 -15.32
N TRP A 11 -1.64 4.69 -16.24
CA TRP A 11 -1.01 3.35 -16.24
C TRP A 11 0.49 3.33 -16.59
N GLN A 12 1.06 4.44 -17.07
CA GLN A 12 2.50 4.58 -17.33
C GLN A 12 3.27 5.05 -16.09
N GLU A 13 2.65 5.10 -14.92
CA GLU A 13 3.29 5.54 -13.68
C GLU A 13 4.42 4.55 -13.29
N PRO A 14 5.66 5.02 -13.10
CA PRO A 14 6.81 4.14 -12.83
C PRO A 14 6.72 3.42 -11.48
N ILE A 15 6.18 4.04 -10.43
CA ILE A 15 6.05 3.46 -9.10
C ILE A 15 5.01 2.33 -9.12
N ALA A 16 3.85 2.52 -9.75
CA ALA A 16 2.82 1.50 -9.94
C ALA A 16 3.39 0.27 -10.66
N ARG A 17 4.24 0.46 -11.67
CA ARG A 17 4.94 -0.64 -12.35
C ARG A 17 5.97 -1.32 -11.45
N GLN A 18 6.79 -0.56 -10.73
CA GLN A 18 7.79 -1.09 -9.80
C GLN A 18 7.15 -1.95 -8.71
N TYR A 19 5.99 -1.55 -8.19
CA TYR A 19 5.23 -2.29 -7.19
C TYR A 19 4.22 -3.29 -7.78
N ASN A 20 4.24 -3.48 -9.11
CA ASN A 20 3.38 -4.41 -9.86
C ASN A 20 1.86 -4.20 -9.58
N VAL A 21 1.42 -2.95 -9.51
CA VAL A 21 0.01 -2.58 -9.40
C VAL A 21 -0.66 -2.77 -10.77
N ARG A 22 -1.53 -3.78 -10.88
CA ARG A 22 -2.28 -4.12 -12.11
C ARG A 22 -3.75 -3.71 -12.08
N SER A 23 -4.27 -3.39 -10.89
CA SER A 23 -5.66 -3.03 -10.66
C SER A 23 -5.74 -2.13 -9.44
N ILE A 24 -6.74 -1.26 -9.42
CA ILE A 24 -7.06 -0.43 -8.26
C ILE A 24 -8.34 -0.93 -7.59
N PRO A 25 -8.49 -0.76 -6.26
CA PRO A 25 -7.49 -0.23 -5.32
C PRO A 25 -6.39 -1.27 -4.98
N ALA A 26 -5.16 -0.81 -4.79
CA ALA A 26 -4.03 -1.60 -4.31
C ALA A 26 -3.43 -0.93 -3.07
N THR A 27 -3.11 -1.71 -2.04
CA THR A 27 -2.56 -1.21 -0.77
C THR A 27 -1.29 -1.98 -0.41
N PHE A 28 -0.35 -1.30 0.23
CA PHE A 28 0.90 -1.88 0.71
C PHE A 28 1.12 -1.43 2.15
N LEU A 29 1.53 -2.35 3.01
CA LEU A 29 1.93 -2.06 4.37
C LEU A 29 3.44 -2.25 4.49
N LEU A 30 4.12 -1.24 5.01
CA LEU A 30 5.57 -1.22 5.17
C LEU A 30 5.94 -1.16 6.65
N ASP A 31 7.07 -1.75 7.02
CA ASP A 31 7.69 -1.55 8.33
C ASP A 31 8.58 -0.29 8.36
N GLU A 32 9.20 -0.02 9.51
CA GLU A 32 10.11 1.12 9.73
C GLU A 32 11.36 1.11 8.85
N ASN A 33 11.76 -0.06 8.34
CA ASN A 33 12.89 -0.24 7.44
C ASN A 33 12.49 -0.10 5.96
N GLY A 34 11.21 0.14 5.67
CA GLY A 34 10.67 0.21 4.32
C GLY A 34 10.43 -1.15 3.67
N THR A 35 10.40 -2.23 4.45
CA THR A 35 10.10 -3.58 3.95
C THR A 35 8.59 -3.75 3.83
N ILE A 36 8.12 -4.30 2.71
CA ILE A 36 6.70 -4.62 2.54
C ILE A 36 6.35 -5.86 3.38
N ILE A 37 5.54 -5.66 4.41
CA ILE A 37 5.10 -6.72 5.34
C ILE A 37 3.70 -7.26 5.05
N ASP A 38 2.92 -6.54 4.24
CA ASP A 38 1.62 -7.01 3.76
C ASP A 38 1.13 -6.24 2.51
N LYS A 39 0.19 -6.82 1.77
CA LYS A 39 -0.35 -6.26 0.52
C LYS A 39 -1.85 -6.51 0.40
N ASN A 40 -2.57 -5.53 -0.14
CA ASN A 40 -3.99 -5.62 -0.48
C ASN A 40 -4.91 -5.97 0.70
N LEU A 41 -4.50 -5.69 1.93
CA LEU A 41 -5.37 -5.79 3.11
C LEU A 41 -6.49 -4.75 3.03
N ARG A 42 -7.70 -5.18 3.43
CA ARG A 42 -8.93 -4.36 3.40
C ARG A 42 -9.83 -4.73 4.57
N GLY A 43 -10.66 -3.79 5.00
CA GLY A 43 -11.69 -4.01 6.02
C GLY A 43 -11.14 -4.65 7.30
N GLN A 44 -11.80 -5.69 7.79
CA GLN A 44 -11.43 -6.39 9.02
C GLN A 44 -10.00 -6.95 8.97
N ALA A 45 -9.55 -7.47 7.83
CA ALA A 45 -8.20 -8.04 7.70
C ALA A 45 -7.11 -6.99 7.94
N LEU A 46 -7.34 -5.75 7.47
CA LEU A 46 -6.44 -4.63 7.77
C LEU A 46 -6.44 -4.31 9.28
N GLN A 47 -7.62 -4.22 9.89
CA GLN A 47 -7.75 -3.90 11.32
C GLN A 47 -7.06 -4.94 12.21
N THR A 48 -7.28 -6.23 11.95
CA THR A 48 -6.62 -7.31 12.69
C THR A 48 -5.10 -7.24 12.54
N LYS A 49 -4.59 -6.98 11.33
CA LYS A 49 -3.14 -6.83 11.13
C LYS A 49 -2.59 -5.63 11.91
N MET A 50 -3.28 -4.51 11.91
CA MET A 50 -2.85 -3.33 12.68
C MET A 50 -2.81 -3.63 14.17
N ALA A 51 -3.85 -4.25 14.74
CA ALA A 51 -3.85 -4.64 16.14
C ALA A 51 -2.65 -5.54 16.48
N SER A 52 -2.39 -6.59 15.68
CA SER A 52 -1.28 -7.51 15.92
C SER A 52 0.13 -6.87 15.88
N LEU A 53 0.29 -5.69 15.27
CA LEU A 53 1.58 -5.00 15.18
C LEU A 53 1.81 -4.01 16.33
N PHE A 54 0.75 -3.64 17.05
CA PHE A 54 0.79 -2.63 18.11
C PHE A 54 0.28 -3.16 19.46
N ASP A 55 0.10 -4.47 19.59
CA ASP A 55 -0.16 -5.19 20.85
C ASP A 55 1.11 -5.31 21.71
#